data_AF-A0A2R6L210-F1
#
_entry.id   AF-A0A2R6L210-F1
#
_cell.length_a   1.000
_cell.length_b   1.000
_cell.length_c   1.000
_cell.angle_alpha   90.00
_cell.angle_beta   90.00
_cell.angle_gamma   90.00
#
_symmetry.space_group_name_H-M   'P 1'
#
loop_
_entity.id
_entity.type
_entity.pdbx_description
1 polymer ?
#
loop_
_entity_poly.entity_id
_entity_poly.type
_entity_poly.pdbx_seq_one_letter_code
_entity_poly.pdbx_strand_id
1 'polypeptide(L)'
;MNPFAGVLPGLPYGLEWRLLLIPLITGIIGYGTNWVAIQLLFRPLEFVGVRVPGMKELAPSFPRKLKQIPGVVEGRLGWQGIIPSRSARMGTIAAEKGISKIATEREFYREFDPERIAAHIVASSEPEVRELTEEVFREEYPELWRDTPEPVRELVHARVRERLPHIADEITDRIGEHIEELLDINLMITDHLEERPELLSRLFLEVGDRELRFVVNSGLLIGGFLGFFSIPLFLVVGSDLVLPLCGVAVGYATNWIALKVIFLPIEERRLGPLRL
;
A
#
# COMPACT_ATOMS: atom_id res chain seq x y z
N MET A 1 -61.26 -6.93 17.95
CA MET A 1 -61.47 -7.01 16.49
C MET A 1 -60.40 -6.15 15.82
N ASN A 2 -59.47 -6.78 15.11
CA ASN A 2 -58.34 -6.10 14.47
C ASN A 2 -58.75 -5.75 13.01
N PRO A 3 -58.82 -4.46 12.62
CA PRO A 3 -59.44 -4.04 11.36
C PRO A 3 -58.63 -4.35 10.09
N PHE A 4 -57.51 -5.09 10.19
CA PHE A 4 -56.66 -5.47 9.06
C PHE A 4 -56.71 -6.96 8.68
N ALA A 5 -57.63 -7.73 9.26
CA ALA A 5 -57.72 -9.18 9.05
C ALA A 5 -58.22 -9.62 7.64
N GLY A 6 -58.49 -8.69 6.73
CA GLY A 6 -59.20 -8.96 5.47
C GLY A 6 -58.40 -8.95 4.17
N VAL A 7 -57.08 -8.70 4.18
CA VAL A 7 -56.33 -8.45 2.92
C VAL A 7 -55.37 -9.58 2.52
N LEU A 8 -55.04 -10.55 3.38
CA LEU A 8 -54.12 -11.65 3.03
C LEU A 8 -54.56 -13.00 3.63
N PRO A 9 -55.48 -13.73 2.98
CA PRO A 9 -55.79 -15.10 3.38
C PRO A 9 -54.68 -16.03 2.87
N GLY A 10 -53.94 -16.67 3.77
CA GLY A 10 -53.08 -17.81 3.41
C GLY A 10 -51.56 -17.67 3.59
N LEU A 11 -51.06 -16.79 4.46
CA LEU A 11 -49.67 -16.90 4.92
C LEU A 11 -49.62 -17.78 6.18
N PRO A 12 -48.89 -18.92 6.19
CA PRO A 12 -48.76 -19.80 7.36
C PRO A 12 -48.05 -19.15 8.56
N TYR A 13 -47.51 -17.95 8.35
CA TYR A 13 -46.89 -17.12 9.36
C TYR A 13 -47.69 -15.82 9.41
N GLY A 14 -48.40 -15.58 10.53
CA GLY A 14 -48.90 -14.24 10.84
C GLY A 14 -47.74 -13.24 10.83
N LEU A 15 -48.01 -11.95 11.04
CA LEU A 15 -46.97 -10.93 11.18
C LEU A 15 -46.15 -11.18 12.46
N GLU A 16 -45.33 -12.22 12.45
CA GLU A 16 -44.48 -12.66 13.53
C GLU A 16 -43.33 -11.64 13.60
N TRP A 17 -43.04 -11.13 14.79
CA TRP A 17 -41.84 -10.35 15.11
C TRP A 17 -40.55 -10.96 14.53
N ARG A 18 -40.57 -12.27 14.25
CA ARG A 18 -39.54 -13.04 13.55
C ARG A 18 -39.21 -12.52 12.15
N LEU A 19 -40.17 -11.92 11.41
CA LEU A 19 -39.91 -11.35 10.09
C LEU A 19 -39.03 -10.08 10.17
N LEU A 20 -39.13 -9.31 11.25
CA LEU A 20 -38.26 -8.15 11.50
C LEU A 20 -36.83 -8.56 11.87
N LEU A 21 -36.60 -9.80 12.28
CA LEU A 21 -35.25 -10.33 12.47
C LEU A 21 -34.51 -10.51 11.15
N ILE A 22 -35.21 -10.67 10.02
CA ILE A 22 -34.56 -10.90 8.72
C ILE A 22 -33.67 -9.69 8.35
N PRO A 23 -34.16 -8.43 8.28
CA PRO A 23 -33.33 -7.24 8.07
C PRO A 23 -32.19 -7.09 9.08
N LEU A 24 -32.45 -7.41 10.36
CA LEU A 24 -31.43 -7.29 11.39
C LEU A 24 -30.28 -8.27 11.15
N ILE A 25 -30.60 -9.53 10.88
CA ILE A 25 -29.62 -10.59 10.62
C ILE A 25 -28.85 -10.29 9.33
N THR A 26 -29.52 -9.91 8.24
CA THR A 26 -28.84 -9.57 6.98
C THR A 26 -27.97 -8.32 7.12
N GLY A 27 -28.37 -7.35 7.95
CA GLY A 27 -27.54 -6.22 8.32
C GLY A 27 -26.26 -6.67 9.03
N ILE A 28 -26.38 -7.52 10.04
CA ILE A 28 -25.21 -8.06 10.77
C ILE A 28 -24.30 -8.86 9.83
N ILE A 29 -24.87 -9.66 8.92
CA ILE A 29 -24.12 -10.37 7.88
C ILE A 29 -23.39 -9.37 6.98
N GLY A 30 -24.05 -8.30 6.54
CA GLY A 30 -23.45 -7.24 5.73
C GLY A 30 -22.27 -6.56 6.43
N TYR A 31 -22.43 -6.19 7.70
CA TYR A 31 -21.35 -5.65 8.54
C TYR A 31 -20.18 -6.62 8.66
N GLY A 32 -20.45 -7.88 9.03
CA GLY A 32 -19.42 -8.90 9.23
C GLY A 32 -18.68 -9.23 7.95
N THR A 33 -19.40 -9.36 6.83
CA THR A 33 -18.80 -9.68 5.52
C THR A 33 -17.90 -8.55 5.03
N ASN A 34 -18.33 -7.28 5.18
CA ASN A 34 -17.49 -6.13 4.82
C ASN A 34 -16.25 -6.05 5.71
N TRP A 35 -16.38 -6.32 7.01
CA TRP A 35 -15.23 -6.37 7.92
C TRP A 35 -14.23 -7.46 7.52
N VAL A 36 -14.71 -8.67 7.22
CA VAL A 36 -13.87 -9.77 6.73
C VAL A 36 -13.22 -9.41 5.40
N ALA A 37 -13.96 -8.79 4.48
CA ALA A 37 -13.42 -8.38 3.19
C ALA A 37 -12.22 -7.44 3.35
N ILE A 38 -12.30 -6.46 4.26
CA ILE A 38 -11.18 -5.57 4.57
C ILE A 38 -10.01 -6.35 5.17
N GLN A 39 -10.24 -7.28 6.11
CA GLN A 39 -9.17 -8.11 6.64
C GLN A 39 -8.46 -8.92 5.54
N LEU A 40 -9.22 -9.49 4.60
CA LEU A 40 -8.70 -10.26 3.47
C LEU A 40 -7.94 -9.42 2.44
N LEU A 41 -8.15 -8.10 2.39
CA LEU A 41 -7.36 -7.20 1.54
C LEU A 41 -5.93 -7.03 2.05
N PHE A 42 -5.74 -6.98 3.37
CA PHE A 42 -4.45 -6.67 3.99
C PHE A 42 -3.73 -7.89 4.58
N ARG A 43 -4.45 -8.97 4.88
CA ARG A 43 -3.89 -10.17 5.51
C ARG A 43 -4.18 -11.45 4.70
N PRO A 44 -3.27 -12.44 4.74
CA PRO A 44 -1.93 -12.40 5.34
C PRO A 44 -0.94 -11.61 4.47
N LEU A 45 0.14 -11.13 5.07
CA LEU A 45 1.20 -10.36 4.40
C LEU A 45 1.97 -11.24 3.41
N GLU A 46 2.35 -12.43 3.88
CA GLU A 46 2.94 -13.47 3.04
C GLU A 46 1.87 -14.46 2.58
N PHE A 47 2.14 -15.16 1.49
CA PHE A 47 1.24 -16.19 1.00
C PHE A 47 1.17 -17.38 1.98
N VAL A 48 -0.03 -17.66 2.48
CA VAL A 48 -0.30 -18.83 3.33
C VAL A 48 -1.10 -19.85 2.53
N GLY A 49 -0.53 -21.03 2.32
CA GLY A 49 -1.18 -22.07 1.53
C GLY A 49 -0.58 -23.46 1.69
N VAL A 50 -1.31 -24.45 1.21
CA VAL A 50 -0.93 -25.87 1.24
C VAL A 50 -0.40 -26.26 -0.14
N ARG A 51 0.71 -27.02 -0.16
CA ARG A 51 1.25 -27.58 -1.41
C ARG A 51 0.34 -28.71 -1.89
N VAL A 52 -0.13 -28.61 -3.13
CA VAL A 52 -0.95 -29.65 -3.76
C VAL A 52 -0.07 -30.47 -4.70
N PRO A 53 0.09 -31.79 -4.47
CA PRO A 53 0.84 -32.67 -5.36
C PRO A 53 0.27 -32.62 -6.80
N GLY A 54 1.12 -32.52 -7.81
CA GLY A 54 0.72 -32.48 -9.22
C GLY A 54 0.29 -31.10 -9.75
N MET A 55 -0.01 -30.12 -8.89
CA MET A 55 -0.42 -28.78 -9.36
C MET A 55 0.73 -28.00 -10.01
N LYS A 56 1.97 -28.23 -9.55
CA LYS A 56 3.18 -27.63 -10.12
C LYS A 56 3.41 -28.05 -11.59
N GLU A 57 3.02 -29.27 -11.96
CA GLU A 57 3.14 -29.81 -13.32
C GLU A 57 2.07 -29.25 -14.26
N LEU A 58 0.90 -28.88 -13.71
CA LEU A 58 -0.22 -28.28 -14.47
C LEU A 58 -0.13 -26.76 -14.57
N ALA A 59 0.63 -26.10 -13.69
CA ALA A 59 0.80 -24.65 -13.67
C ALA A 59 1.26 -24.03 -15.00
N PRO A 60 2.14 -24.65 -15.82
CA PRO A 60 2.53 -24.12 -17.13
C PRO A 60 1.36 -24.01 -18.12
N SER A 61 0.34 -24.86 -17.99
CA SER A 61 -0.82 -24.92 -18.87
C SER A 61 -1.92 -23.91 -18.51
N PHE A 62 -1.80 -23.21 -17.38
CA PHE A 62 -2.81 -22.23 -16.96
C PHE A 62 -2.79 -20.94 -17.80
N PRO A 63 -3.94 -20.27 -17.98
CA PRO A 63 -4.01 -18.93 -18.59
C PRO A 63 -3.14 -17.92 -17.83
N ARG A 64 -2.62 -16.90 -18.53
CA ARG A 64 -1.77 -15.83 -17.93
C ARG A 64 -2.39 -15.19 -16.67
N LYS A 65 -3.71 -15.04 -16.61
CA LYS A 65 -4.42 -14.46 -15.45
C LYS A 65 -4.30 -15.31 -14.18
N LEU A 66 -4.28 -16.64 -14.31
CA LEU A 66 -4.16 -17.58 -13.19
C LEU A 66 -2.71 -17.70 -12.69
N LYS A 67 -1.72 -17.54 -13.58
CA LYS A 67 -0.29 -17.54 -13.19
C LYS A 67 0.12 -16.32 -12.35
N GLN A 68 -0.67 -15.24 -12.38
CA GLN A 68 -0.44 -14.04 -11.57
C GLN A 68 -0.89 -14.20 -10.12
N ILE A 69 -1.58 -15.29 -9.79
CA ILE A 69 -2.04 -15.56 -8.42
C ILE A 69 -0.85 -16.12 -7.63
N PRO A 70 -0.51 -15.52 -6.48
CA PRO A 70 0.60 -16.01 -5.65
C PRO A 70 0.39 -17.48 -5.25
N GLY A 71 1.49 -18.25 -5.23
CA GLY A 71 1.50 -19.68 -4.88
C GLY A 71 1.09 -20.65 -6.00
N VAL A 72 0.32 -20.24 -7.02
CA VAL A 72 -0.16 -21.16 -8.07
C VAL A 72 0.99 -21.73 -8.92
N VAL A 73 1.98 -20.92 -9.27
CA VAL A 73 3.17 -21.35 -10.03
C VAL A 73 4.05 -22.31 -9.22
N GLU A 74 4.04 -22.18 -7.90
CA GLU A 74 4.79 -23.02 -6.97
C GLU A 74 4.03 -24.31 -6.58
N GLY A 75 2.83 -24.51 -7.14
CA GLY A 75 1.96 -25.65 -6.81
C GLY A 75 1.32 -25.55 -5.42
N ARG A 76 1.11 -24.34 -4.90
CA ARG A 76 0.45 -24.09 -3.61
C ARG A 76 -0.93 -23.45 -3.83
N LEU A 77 -1.95 -23.96 -3.13
CA LEU A 77 -3.26 -23.30 -3.03
C LEU A 77 -3.34 -22.60 -1.68
N GLY A 78 -3.70 -21.33 -1.68
CA GLY A 78 -3.66 -20.51 -0.48
C GLY A 78 -4.22 -19.12 -0.69
N TRP A 79 -4.00 -18.28 0.31
CA TRP A 79 -4.46 -16.90 0.34
C TRP A 79 -3.31 -15.97 0.71
N GLN A 80 -3.29 -14.81 0.07
CA GLN A 80 -2.46 -13.66 0.43
C GLN A 80 -3.34 -12.41 0.30
N GLY A 81 -3.11 -11.42 1.15
CA GLY A 81 -3.78 -10.13 1.03
C GLY A 81 -3.57 -9.52 -0.36
N ILE A 82 -4.61 -8.88 -0.91
CA ILE A 82 -4.56 -8.26 -2.25
C ILE A 82 -3.54 -7.11 -2.30
N ILE A 83 -3.44 -6.30 -1.24
CA ILE A 83 -2.48 -5.20 -1.16
C ILE A 83 -1.04 -5.71 -1.09
N PRO A 84 -0.67 -6.59 -0.13
CA PRO A 84 0.72 -7.09 -0.06
C PRO A 84 1.11 -7.94 -1.27
N SER A 85 0.20 -8.75 -1.84
CA SER A 85 0.50 -9.52 -3.08
C SER A 85 0.72 -8.66 -4.32
N ARG A 86 0.37 -7.37 -4.25
CA ARG A 86 0.56 -6.39 -5.34
C ARG A 86 1.38 -5.20 -4.86
N SER A 87 2.30 -5.41 -3.91
CA SER A 87 3.12 -4.37 -3.29
C SER A 87 3.82 -3.49 -4.32
N ALA A 88 4.41 -4.08 -5.36
CA ALA A 88 5.06 -3.34 -6.45
C ALA A 88 4.17 -2.28 -7.08
N ARG A 89 3.08 -2.72 -7.69
CA ARG A 89 2.15 -1.80 -8.38
C ARG A 89 1.51 -0.80 -7.42
N MET A 90 1.19 -1.21 -6.20
CA MET A 90 0.54 -0.35 -5.22
C MET A 90 1.53 0.66 -4.60
N GLY A 91 2.78 0.26 -4.41
CA GLY A 91 3.89 1.08 -3.94
C GLY A 91 4.20 2.21 -4.92
N THR A 92 4.30 1.90 -6.22
CA THR A 92 4.46 2.93 -7.27
C THR A 92 3.33 3.95 -7.22
N ILE A 93 2.07 3.50 -7.14
CA ILE A 93 0.91 4.40 -7.08
C ILE A 93 0.94 5.27 -5.81
N ALA A 94 1.36 4.70 -4.68
CA ALA A 94 1.48 5.44 -3.42
C ALA A 94 2.61 6.49 -3.50
N ALA A 95 3.75 6.15 -4.08
CA ALA A 95 4.87 7.08 -4.30
C ALA A 95 4.48 8.22 -5.25
N GLU A 96 3.95 7.89 -6.44
CA GLU A 96 3.56 8.86 -7.49
C GLU A 96 2.42 9.80 -7.06
N LYS A 97 1.49 9.32 -6.24
CA LYS A 97 0.34 10.13 -5.79
C LYS A 97 0.56 10.79 -4.43
N GLY A 98 1.59 10.36 -3.70
CA GLY A 98 1.95 10.86 -2.39
C GLY A 98 3.13 11.83 -2.47
N ILE A 99 4.33 11.31 -2.26
CA ILE A 99 5.53 12.11 -1.94
C ILE A 99 6.04 12.94 -3.11
N SER A 100 5.96 12.46 -4.35
CA SER A 100 6.39 13.25 -5.52
C SER A 100 5.55 14.50 -5.78
N LYS A 101 4.41 14.65 -5.09
CA LYS A 101 3.62 15.88 -5.09
C LYS A 101 3.96 16.84 -3.95
N ILE A 102 4.74 16.38 -2.97
CA ILE A 102 5.06 17.12 -1.75
C ILE A 102 6.40 17.84 -1.89
N ALA A 103 7.41 17.16 -2.46
CA ALA A 103 8.75 17.72 -2.63
C ALA A 103 9.44 17.18 -3.88
N THR A 104 10.33 18.00 -4.43
CA THR A 104 11.26 17.64 -5.52
C THR A 104 12.53 16.96 -4.99
N GLU A 105 13.27 16.29 -5.87
CA GLU A 105 14.58 15.67 -5.62
C GLU A 105 15.56 16.68 -4.99
N ARG A 106 15.51 17.93 -5.47
CA ARG A 106 16.35 19.01 -4.99
C ARG A 106 15.96 19.50 -3.60
N GLU A 107 14.67 19.58 -3.31
CA GLU A 107 14.18 19.93 -1.97
C GLU A 107 14.52 18.83 -0.97
N PHE A 108 14.37 17.57 -1.38
CA PHE A 108 14.77 16.42 -0.57
C PHE A 108 16.26 16.45 -0.26
N TYR A 109 17.12 16.67 -1.25
CA TYR A 109 18.57 16.79 -1.04
C TYR A 109 18.95 17.93 -0.09
N ARG A 110 18.28 19.09 -0.17
CA ARG A 110 18.50 20.21 0.76
C ARG A 110 18.15 19.84 2.20
N GLU A 111 17.11 19.05 2.41
CA GLU A 111 16.73 18.57 3.74
C GLU A 111 17.78 17.62 4.35
N PHE A 112 18.60 16.95 3.52
CA PHE A 112 19.74 16.17 4.01
C PHE A 112 20.92 17.00 4.50
N ASP A 113 20.87 18.33 4.35
CA ASP A 113 21.92 19.25 4.78
C ASP A 113 23.27 18.94 4.06
N PRO A 114 23.46 19.45 2.83
CA PRO A 114 24.67 19.23 2.03
C PRO A 114 25.95 19.61 2.77
N GLU A 115 25.89 20.63 3.63
CA GLU A 115 27.01 21.13 4.42
C GLU A 115 27.44 20.07 5.45
N ARG A 116 26.47 19.38 6.07
CA ARG A 116 26.76 18.24 6.95
C ARG A 116 27.30 17.03 6.19
N ILE A 117 26.86 16.80 4.96
CA ILE A 117 27.44 15.75 4.10
C ILE A 117 28.91 16.07 3.80
N ALA A 118 29.21 17.30 3.38
CA ALA A 118 30.58 17.75 3.11
C ALA A 118 31.47 17.64 4.36
N ALA A 119 30.98 18.11 5.51
CA ALA A 119 31.70 17.99 6.78
C ALA A 119 31.98 16.52 7.17
N HIS A 120 31.02 15.62 6.90
CA HIS A 120 31.22 14.19 7.14
C HIS A 120 32.27 13.59 6.21
N ILE A 121 32.26 13.96 4.92
CA ILE A 121 33.28 13.54 3.94
C ILE A 121 34.67 13.96 4.42
N VAL A 122 34.85 15.23 4.81
CA VAL A 122 36.12 15.75 5.35
C VAL A 122 36.57 14.93 6.56
N ALA A 123 35.68 14.74 7.53
CA ALA A 123 36.02 14.00 8.75
C ALA A 123 36.37 12.53 8.49
N SER A 124 35.71 11.89 7.52
CA SER A 124 35.99 10.50 7.15
C SER A 124 37.28 10.35 6.35
N SER A 125 37.62 11.31 5.49
CA SER A 125 38.74 11.21 4.56
C SER A 125 40.03 11.82 5.09
N GLU A 126 39.99 12.76 6.03
CA GLU A 126 41.18 13.42 6.60
C GLU A 126 42.28 12.43 7.07
N PRO A 127 41.97 11.29 7.74
CA PRO A 127 42.98 10.31 8.13
C PRO A 127 43.68 9.65 6.94
N GLU A 128 42.97 9.43 5.83
CA GLU A 128 43.43 8.69 4.65
C GLU A 128 44.12 9.60 3.61
N VAL A 129 43.79 10.90 3.60
CA VAL A 129 44.30 11.88 2.63
C VAL A 129 45.82 11.95 2.58
N ARG A 130 46.51 11.81 3.73
CA ARG A 130 47.98 11.80 3.75
C ARG A 130 48.54 10.60 3.00
N GLU A 131 47.97 9.42 3.23
CA GLU A 131 48.42 8.18 2.58
C GLU A 131 48.10 8.19 1.09
N LEU A 132 46.89 8.62 0.70
CA LEU A 132 46.49 8.78 -0.69
C LEU A 132 47.38 9.78 -1.44
N THR A 133 47.75 10.89 -0.79
CA THR A 133 48.69 11.87 -1.38
C THR A 133 50.04 11.22 -1.63
N GLU A 134 50.58 10.48 -0.66
CA GLU A 134 51.84 9.75 -0.83
C GLU A 134 51.77 8.70 -1.96
N GLU A 135 50.66 7.99 -2.08
CA GLU A 135 50.43 6.98 -3.12
C GLU A 135 50.41 7.60 -4.52
N VAL A 136 49.57 8.62 -4.72
CA VAL A 136 49.43 9.32 -6.01
C VAL A 136 50.75 9.92 -6.47
N PHE A 137 51.50 10.59 -5.60
CA PHE A 137 52.79 11.17 -5.98
C PHE A 137 53.86 10.11 -6.26
N ARG A 138 53.83 8.97 -5.55
CA ARG A 138 54.74 7.85 -5.85
C ARG A 138 54.42 7.17 -7.18
N GLU A 139 53.16 7.13 -7.57
CA GLU A 139 52.72 6.51 -8.83
C GLU A 139 52.93 7.43 -10.04
N GLU A 140 52.43 8.67 -9.97
CA GLU A 140 52.45 9.61 -11.10
C GLU A 140 53.80 10.32 -11.26
N TYR A 141 54.50 10.60 -10.16
CA TYR A 141 55.74 11.38 -10.14
C TYR A 141 56.87 10.75 -9.29
N PRO A 142 57.25 9.49 -9.56
CA PRO A 142 58.15 8.71 -8.69
C PRO A 142 59.52 9.35 -8.47
N GLU A 143 60.16 9.84 -9.54
CA GLU A 143 61.50 10.45 -9.47
C GLU A 143 61.48 11.76 -8.66
N LEU A 144 60.49 12.62 -8.96
CA LEU A 144 60.31 13.90 -8.27
C LEU A 144 60.03 13.68 -6.78
N TRP A 145 59.11 12.77 -6.45
CA TRP A 145 58.71 12.57 -5.07
C TRP A 145 59.81 11.93 -4.23
N ARG A 146 60.60 11.00 -4.80
CA ARG A 146 61.73 10.35 -4.13
C ARG A 146 62.77 11.36 -3.65
N ASP A 147 63.10 12.34 -4.48
CA ASP A 147 64.16 13.32 -4.22
C ASP A 147 63.65 14.58 -3.49
N THR A 148 62.33 14.66 -3.23
CA THR A 148 61.71 15.80 -2.54
C THR A 148 62.16 15.85 -1.07
N PRO A 149 62.72 16.97 -0.59
CA PRO A 149 63.06 17.14 0.83
C PRO A 149 61.82 17.12 1.75
N GLU A 150 61.97 16.59 2.96
CA GLU A 150 60.88 16.44 3.93
C GLU A 150 60.08 17.73 4.19
N PRO A 151 60.68 18.94 4.31
CA PRO A 151 59.91 20.18 4.51
C PRO A 151 58.95 20.48 3.36
N VAL A 152 59.32 20.09 2.13
CA VAL A 152 58.47 20.30 0.94
C VAL A 152 57.35 19.27 0.92
N ARG A 153 57.60 18.02 1.33
CA ARG A 153 56.56 17.00 1.47
C ARG A 153 55.50 17.41 2.48
N GLU A 154 55.92 17.87 3.66
CA GLU A 154 54.99 18.36 4.68
C GLU A 154 54.21 19.59 4.22
N LEU A 155 54.81 20.46 3.41
CA LEU A 155 54.10 21.58 2.78
C LEU A 155 53.02 21.10 1.80
N VAL A 156 53.30 20.07 0.99
CA VAL A 156 52.32 19.47 0.07
C VAL A 156 51.18 18.85 0.86
N HIS A 157 51.48 18.04 1.88
CA HIS A 157 50.47 17.43 2.75
C HIS A 157 49.58 18.45 3.44
N ALA A 158 50.18 19.50 4.01
CA ALA A 158 49.43 20.59 4.62
C ALA A 158 48.53 21.30 3.61
N ARG A 159 49.01 21.53 2.39
CA ARG A 159 48.24 22.18 1.32
C ARG A 159 47.07 21.32 0.86
N VAL A 160 47.26 20.00 0.69
CA VAL A 160 46.17 19.10 0.29
C VAL A 160 45.10 19.04 1.37
N ARG A 161 45.51 18.92 2.64
CA ARG A 161 44.58 18.93 3.79
C ARG A 161 43.78 20.22 3.87
N GLU A 162 44.42 21.38 3.68
CA GLU A 162 43.76 22.68 3.70
C GLU A 162 42.72 22.83 2.57
N ARG A 163 42.92 22.15 1.43
CA ARG A 163 41.98 22.18 0.31
C ARG A 163 40.83 21.18 0.42
N LEU A 164 40.96 20.15 1.25
CA LEU A 164 39.97 19.08 1.38
C LEU A 164 38.54 19.60 1.65
N PRO A 165 38.30 20.57 2.57
CA PRO A 165 36.96 21.09 2.80
C PRO A 165 36.32 21.70 1.56
N HIS A 166 37.09 22.52 0.83
CA HIS A 166 36.58 23.17 -0.38
C HIS A 166 36.26 22.16 -1.49
N ILE A 167 37.06 21.09 -1.62
CA ILE A 167 36.79 20.01 -2.58
C ILE A 167 35.52 19.25 -2.18
N ALA A 168 35.34 18.96 -0.88
CA ALA A 168 34.13 18.30 -0.40
C ALA A 168 32.88 19.15 -0.66
N ASP A 169 32.94 20.46 -0.38
CA ASP A 169 31.86 21.40 -0.67
C ASP A 169 31.54 21.40 -2.18
N GLU A 170 32.56 21.52 -3.04
CA GLU A 170 32.38 21.51 -4.50
C GLU A 170 31.74 20.20 -5.00
N ILE A 171 32.13 19.05 -4.44
CA ILE A 171 31.52 17.76 -4.77
C ILE A 171 30.04 17.76 -4.36
N THR A 172 29.72 18.20 -3.14
CA THR A 172 28.33 18.23 -2.66
C THR A 172 27.46 19.23 -3.42
N ASP A 173 28.01 20.37 -3.83
CA ASP A 173 27.31 21.34 -4.65
C ASP A 173 27.01 20.76 -6.05
N ARG A 174 28.01 20.13 -6.66
CA ARG A 174 27.85 19.48 -7.98
C ARG A 174 26.84 18.33 -7.94
N ILE A 175 26.81 17.54 -6.85
CA ILE A 175 25.77 16.53 -6.62
C ILE A 175 24.40 17.21 -6.55
N GLY A 176 24.27 18.33 -5.83
CA GLY A 176 23.02 19.08 -5.73
C GLY A 176 22.55 19.69 -7.05
N GLU A 177 23.47 20.07 -7.94
CA GLU A 177 23.16 20.56 -9.28
C GLU A 177 22.63 19.45 -10.21
N HIS A 178 23.11 18.22 -10.04
CA HIS A 178 22.76 17.06 -10.88
C HIS A 178 21.91 16.02 -10.13
N ILE A 179 21.26 16.42 -9.04
CA ILE A 179 20.56 15.48 -8.15
C ILE A 179 19.46 14.70 -8.87
N GLU A 180 18.78 15.33 -9.83
CA GLU A 180 17.73 14.71 -10.65
C GLU A 180 18.26 13.57 -11.54
N GLU A 181 19.55 13.57 -11.87
CA GLU A 181 20.20 12.48 -12.64
C GLU A 181 20.72 11.37 -11.73
N LEU A 182 20.99 11.68 -10.47
CA LEU A 182 21.62 10.78 -9.50
C LEU A 182 20.61 10.08 -8.58
N LEU A 183 19.44 10.68 -8.37
CA LEU A 183 18.46 10.25 -7.37
C LEU A 183 17.03 10.30 -7.94
N ASP A 184 16.35 9.16 -7.92
CA ASP A 184 14.91 9.05 -8.21
C ASP A 184 14.17 8.65 -6.93
N ILE A 185 13.48 9.63 -6.33
CA ILE A 185 12.72 9.42 -5.08
C ILE A 185 11.60 8.40 -5.29
N ASN A 186 10.92 8.42 -6.44
CA ASN A 186 9.80 7.52 -6.70
C ASN A 186 10.30 6.07 -6.74
N LEU A 187 11.42 5.84 -7.39
CA LEU A 187 12.05 4.53 -7.44
C LEU A 187 12.49 4.09 -6.05
N MET A 188 13.22 4.92 -5.31
CA MET A 188 13.68 4.59 -3.95
C MET A 188 12.53 4.23 -3.01
N ILE A 189 11.43 4.99 -3.03
CA ILE A 189 10.26 4.72 -2.20
C ILE A 189 9.55 3.45 -2.67
N THR A 190 9.40 3.27 -3.98
CA THR A 190 8.74 2.08 -4.55
C THR A 190 9.50 0.83 -4.14
N ASP A 191 10.82 0.79 -4.34
CA ASP A 191 11.69 -0.32 -3.95
C ASP A 191 11.58 -0.59 -2.44
N HIS A 192 11.60 0.46 -1.62
CA HIS A 192 11.46 0.32 -0.17
C HIS A 192 10.10 -0.26 0.27
N LEU A 193 9.01 0.13 -0.40
CA LEU A 193 7.66 -0.38 -0.14
C LEU A 193 7.46 -1.80 -0.71
N GLU A 194 8.17 -2.15 -1.78
CA GLU A 194 8.20 -3.49 -2.36
C GLU A 194 8.86 -4.50 -1.44
N GLU A 195 10.03 -4.15 -0.89
CA GLU A 195 10.76 -4.96 0.08
C GLU A 195 10.01 -5.11 1.41
N ARG A 196 9.10 -4.18 1.72
CA ARG A 196 8.37 -4.14 2.99
C ARG A 196 6.86 -3.96 2.77
N PRO A 197 6.14 -5.00 2.30
CA PRO A 197 4.69 -4.96 2.09
C PRO A 197 3.89 -4.60 3.36
N GLU A 198 4.48 -4.78 4.55
CA GLU A 198 3.94 -4.37 5.84
C GLU A 198 3.79 -2.86 5.95
N LEU A 199 4.80 -2.11 5.50
CA LEU A 199 4.80 -0.64 5.54
C LEU A 199 3.71 -0.11 4.63
N LEU A 200 3.61 -0.65 3.42
CA LEU A 200 2.54 -0.33 2.48
C LEU A 200 1.17 -0.60 3.09
N SER A 201 0.97 -1.79 3.68
CA SER A 201 -0.30 -2.16 4.30
C SER A 201 -0.68 -1.23 5.46
N ARG A 202 0.31 -0.84 6.29
CA ARG A 202 0.11 0.12 7.38
C ARG A 202 -0.26 1.50 6.86
N LEU A 203 0.44 2.00 5.84
CA LEU A 203 0.17 3.29 5.23
C LEU A 203 -1.28 3.38 4.70
N PHE A 204 -1.74 2.34 4.00
CA PHE A 204 -3.14 2.28 3.52
C PHE A 204 -4.16 2.21 4.66
N LEU A 205 -3.88 1.44 5.72
CA LEU A 205 -4.77 1.32 6.87
C LEU A 205 -4.86 2.64 7.66
N GLU A 206 -3.75 3.34 7.81
CA GLU A 206 -3.67 4.58 8.60
C GLU A 206 -4.30 5.75 7.85
N VAL A 207 -4.04 5.87 6.55
CA VAL A 207 -4.66 6.91 5.70
C VAL A 207 -6.16 6.63 5.47
N GLY A 208 -6.55 5.37 5.30
CA GLY A 208 -7.91 4.96 4.94
C GLY A 208 -8.81 4.53 6.11
N ASP A 209 -8.37 4.68 7.36
CA ASP A 209 -9.08 4.16 8.55
C ASP A 209 -10.55 4.63 8.62
N ARG A 210 -10.80 5.89 8.26
CA ARG A 210 -12.16 6.46 8.26
C ARG A 210 -13.03 5.85 7.16
N GLU A 211 -12.51 5.75 5.95
CA GLU A 211 -13.20 5.22 4.77
C GLU A 211 -13.46 3.72 4.95
N LEU A 212 -12.49 2.97 5.45
CA LEU A 212 -12.62 1.54 5.76
C LEU A 212 -13.70 1.31 6.83
N ARG A 213 -13.70 2.09 7.93
CA ARG A 213 -14.78 2.01 8.93
C ARG A 213 -16.14 2.37 8.34
N PHE A 214 -16.20 3.34 7.45
CA PHE A 214 -17.44 3.69 6.75
C PHE A 214 -17.97 2.52 5.92
N VAL A 215 -17.11 1.77 5.21
CA VAL A 215 -17.51 0.56 4.46
C VAL A 215 -18.10 -0.50 5.37
N VAL A 216 -17.46 -0.76 6.51
CA VAL A 216 -17.93 -1.76 7.46
C VAL A 216 -19.28 -1.32 8.06
N ASN A 217 -19.36 -0.09 8.54
CA ASN A 217 -20.55 0.43 9.23
C ASN A 217 -21.75 0.60 8.28
N SER A 218 -21.53 1.09 7.06
CA SER A 218 -22.58 1.19 6.03
C SER A 218 -23.08 -0.19 5.61
N GLY A 219 -22.25 -1.23 5.73
CA GLY A 219 -22.64 -2.62 5.51
C GLY A 219 -23.83 -3.07 6.37
N LEU A 220 -23.95 -2.56 7.60
CA LEU A 220 -25.09 -2.82 8.48
C LEU A 220 -26.38 -2.23 7.91
N LEU A 221 -26.34 -0.95 7.52
CA LEU A 221 -27.49 -0.21 7.02
C LEU A 221 -27.95 -0.73 5.65
N ILE A 222 -27.00 -0.92 4.72
CA ILE A 222 -27.28 -1.42 3.37
C ILE A 222 -27.77 -2.88 3.45
N GLY A 223 -27.12 -3.73 4.24
CA GLY A 223 -27.52 -5.12 4.42
C GLY A 223 -28.90 -5.25 5.08
N GLY A 224 -29.24 -4.37 6.02
CA GLY A 224 -30.57 -4.34 6.60
C GLY A 224 -31.63 -3.89 5.61
N PHE A 225 -31.35 -2.83 4.84
CA PHE A 225 -32.25 -2.33 3.81
C PHE A 225 -32.52 -3.39 2.72
N LEU A 226 -31.48 -4.07 2.22
CA LEU A 226 -31.64 -5.15 1.25
C LEU A 226 -32.36 -6.38 1.85
N GLY A 227 -32.10 -6.68 3.12
CA GLY A 227 -32.81 -7.72 3.87
C GLY A 227 -34.31 -7.49 3.99
N PHE A 228 -34.73 -6.24 4.10
CA PHE A 228 -36.15 -5.89 4.09
C PHE A 228 -36.85 -6.36 2.81
N PHE A 229 -36.20 -6.23 1.65
CA PHE A 229 -36.72 -6.75 0.38
C PHE A 229 -36.63 -8.28 0.24
N SER A 230 -35.94 -8.95 1.15
CA SER A 230 -35.90 -10.42 1.20
C SER A 230 -37.17 -11.00 1.84
N ILE A 231 -37.91 -10.21 2.62
CA ILE A 231 -39.15 -10.65 3.30
C ILE A 231 -40.24 -11.02 2.28
N PRO A 232 -40.61 -10.17 1.29
CA PRO A 232 -41.61 -10.56 0.29
C PRO A 232 -41.22 -11.81 -0.50
N LEU A 233 -39.94 -11.97 -0.82
CA LEU A 233 -39.44 -13.14 -1.56
C LEU A 233 -39.59 -14.43 -0.74
N PHE A 234 -39.28 -14.39 0.56
CA PHE A 234 -39.51 -15.50 1.47
C PHE A 234 -41.00 -15.86 1.58
N LEU A 235 -41.88 -14.87 1.67
CA LEU A 235 -43.32 -15.08 1.76
C LEU A 235 -43.92 -15.72 0.50
N VAL A 236 -43.42 -15.38 -0.70
CA VAL A 236 -43.93 -15.93 -1.97
C VAL A 236 -43.41 -17.34 -2.23
N VAL A 237 -42.15 -17.61 -1.92
CA VAL A 237 -41.52 -18.91 -2.24
C VAL A 237 -41.77 -19.94 -1.14
N GLY A 238 -41.90 -19.52 0.12
CA GLY A 238 -42.27 -20.37 1.25
C GLY A 238 -41.23 -21.44 1.65
N SER A 239 -39.99 -21.33 1.15
CA SER A 239 -38.90 -22.28 1.42
C SER A 239 -37.85 -21.68 2.36
N ASP A 240 -37.42 -22.46 3.35
CA ASP A 240 -36.40 -22.05 4.33
C ASP A 240 -35.03 -21.78 3.67
N LEU A 241 -34.76 -22.39 2.51
CA LEU A 241 -33.51 -22.19 1.76
C LEU A 241 -33.40 -20.79 1.13
N VAL A 242 -34.53 -20.07 1.04
CA VAL A 242 -34.55 -18.69 0.54
C VAL A 242 -33.76 -17.78 1.46
N LEU A 243 -33.82 -17.98 2.79
CA LEU A 243 -33.15 -17.09 3.73
C LEU A 243 -31.61 -17.17 3.64
N PRO A 244 -30.96 -18.36 3.63
CA PRO A 244 -29.52 -18.46 3.37
C PRO A 244 -29.11 -17.90 2.01
N LEU A 245 -29.88 -18.20 0.95
CA LEU A 245 -29.54 -17.76 -0.41
C LEU A 245 -29.68 -16.24 -0.56
N CYS A 246 -30.73 -15.66 0.01
CA CYS A 246 -30.89 -14.21 0.15
C CYS A 246 -29.77 -13.61 1.01
N GLY A 247 -29.36 -14.26 2.11
CA GLY A 247 -28.25 -13.81 2.93
C GLY A 247 -26.94 -13.68 2.12
N VAL A 248 -26.62 -14.69 1.31
CA VAL A 248 -25.45 -14.64 0.41
C VAL A 248 -25.60 -13.54 -0.65
N ALA A 249 -26.78 -13.45 -1.30
CA ALA A 249 -27.04 -12.44 -2.31
C ALA A 249 -26.97 -11.01 -1.75
N VAL A 250 -27.55 -10.79 -0.57
CA VAL A 250 -27.53 -9.51 0.15
C VAL A 250 -26.10 -9.20 0.59
N GLY A 251 -25.35 -10.14 1.17
CA GLY A 251 -23.95 -9.92 1.54
C GLY A 251 -23.10 -9.50 0.33
N TYR A 252 -23.24 -10.20 -0.79
CA TYR A 252 -22.56 -9.84 -2.05
C TYR A 252 -22.97 -8.45 -2.55
N ALA A 253 -24.27 -8.15 -2.59
CA ALA A 253 -24.79 -6.87 -3.04
C ALA A 253 -24.36 -5.72 -2.11
N THR A 254 -24.39 -5.94 -0.79
CA THR A 254 -23.93 -4.98 0.21
C THR A 254 -22.46 -4.63 0.02
N ASN A 255 -21.59 -5.64 -0.14
CA ASN A 255 -20.17 -5.40 -0.39
C ASN A 255 -19.94 -4.62 -1.70
N TRP A 256 -20.69 -4.98 -2.76
CA TRP A 256 -20.62 -4.28 -4.04
C TRP A 256 -21.09 -2.81 -3.95
N ILE A 257 -22.18 -2.55 -3.23
CA ILE A 257 -22.70 -1.19 -3.02
C ILE A 257 -21.74 -0.39 -2.13
N ALA A 258 -21.30 -0.95 -1.00
CA ALA A 258 -20.42 -0.26 -0.07
C ALA A 258 -19.14 0.21 -0.78
N LEU A 259 -18.54 -0.65 -1.62
CA LEU A 259 -17.36 -0.30 -2.42
C LEU A 259 -17.66 0.83 -3.41
N LYS A 260 -18.81 0.80 -4.09
CA LYS A 260 -19.23 1.89 -4.98
C LYS A 260 -19.42 3.22 -4.25
N VAL A 261 -19.98 3.21 -3.04
CA VAL A 261 -20.26 4.42 -2.25
C VAL A 261 -18.97 5.08 -1.77
N ILE A 262 -17.89 4.34 -1.54
CA ILE A 262 -16.57 4.95 -1.26
C ILE A 262 -16.11 5.84 -2.43
N PHE A 263 -16.32 5.37 -3.66
CA PHE A 263 -15.78 6.01 -4.86
C PHE A 263 -16.75 6.96 -5.55
N LEU A 264 -18.00 7.04 -5.10
CA LEU A 264 -19.05 7.87 -5.70
C LEU A 264 -19.78 8.69 -4.62
N PRO A 265 -19.95 10.01 -4.82
CA PRO A 265 -19.61 10.76 -6.02
C PRO A 265 -18.13 11.20 -6.06
N ILE A 266 -17.51 11.13 -7.25
CA ILE A 266 -16.09 11.49 -7.47
C ILE A 266 -15.87 13.01 -7.32
N GLU A 267 -16.94 13.80 -7.52
CA GLU A 267 -16.99 15.25 -7.32
C GLU A 267 -18.17 15.57 -6.41
N GLU A 268 -17.97 16.46 -5.43
CA GLU A 268 -19.07 16.95 -4.58
C GLU A 268 -20.21 17.50 -5.46
N ARG A 269 -21.40 16.91 -5.36
CA ARG A 269 -22.59 17.40 -6.05
C ARG A 269 -23.52 18.04 -5.03
N ARG A 270 -23.62 19.37 -5.09
CA ARG A 270 -24.62 20.11 -4.32
C ARG A 270 -26.00 19.87 -4.89
N LEU A 271 -26.82 19.08 -4.19
CA LEU A 271 -28.25 18.97 -4.43
C LEU A 271 -28.96 19.92 -3.45
N GLY A 272 -29.11 21.18 -3.88
CA GLY A 272 -29.74 22.22 -3.07
C GLY A 272 -28.97 22.53 -1.77
N PRO A 273 -29.60 22.53 -0.58
CA PRO A 273 -28.93 22.82 0.69
C PRO A 273 -28.07 21.66 1.22
N LEU A 274 -28.16 20.47 0.62
CA LEU A 274 -27.39 19.29 1.02
C LEU A 274 -26.14 19.14 0.15
N ARG A 275 -24.99 18.97 0.80
CA ARG A 275 -23.72 18.62 0.15
C ARG A 275 -23.61 17.09 0.15
N LEU A 276 -23.54 16.50 -1.05
CA LEU A 276 -23.35 15.07 -1.30
C LEU A 276 -22.00 14.84 -1.97
#